data_AF-A0A412LKS3-F1
#
_entry.id   AF-A0A412LKS3-F1
#
_cell.length_a   1.000
_cell.length_b   1.000
_cell.length_c   1.000
_cell.angle_alpha   90.00
_cell.angle_beta   90.00
_cell.angle_gamma   90.00
#
_symmetry.space_group_name_H-M   'P 1'
#
loop_
_entity.id
_entity.type
_entity.pdbx_description
1 polymer ?
#
loop_
_entity_poly.entity_id
_entity_poly.type
_entity_poly.pdbx_seq_one_letter_code
_entity_poly.pdbx_strand_id
1 'polypeptide(L)'
;MTTSVRLSDVVAAVFAGVWRSIKTHEFTHYWFKGGRNSTKSSFISIAIVLLIMLNSEANAVVLRKVGNTLRTSVYEQIGWACDVLGVAHLFDFGLSPMEVTYRPTGQVIRFVGCDKPKKLKSAKFRTGYCAVVWFEEVDEFDGMDEVRSVLATFLRGGDVFWVFYSYNPPRSARNWVNKEARDLEAHPGEDGRFICHTTYLDVIDEHPEWISATALAEAERSRRKTPDSYRWQWLGEVIGTGSEVFPDELLDIRPITAEERASIALRSFGVDAGSVHPWVFMEAGYDENERVLYLLDEESRQGTEAIDVKTAELVAAKLQAAEDPAADVWCDSAARGMILYYQEQGISAQKSLKQGLNAPKSRIRWMQNLTRIVIDPDRCPLAAKEFPEFEYVSNGQGDITETLPKVNDDAIDAAGYAAGLWIRSNL
;
A
#
# COMPACT_ATOMS: atom_id res chain seq x y z
N MET A 1 36.58 -24.09 22.28
CA MET A 1 37.04 -23.00 21.39
C MET A 1 35.85 -22.08 21.19
N THR A 2 35.95 -20.80 21.52
CA THR A 2 34.91 -19.81 21.19
C THR A 2 34.96 -19.57 19.69
N THR A 3 34.04 -20.18 18.94
CA THR A 3 33.82 -19.89 17.53
C THR A 3 33.29 -18.47 17.41
N SER A 4 34.11 -17.56 16.87
CA SER A 4 33.70 -16.21 16.51
C SER A 4 33.21 -16.23 15.06
N VAL A 5 31.97 -15.82 14.84
CA VAL A 5 31.38 -15.65 13.50
C VAL A 5 31.40 -14.16 13.17
N ARG A 6 31.92 -13.78 11.99
CA ARG A 6 31.79 -12.40 11.52
C ARG A 6 30.42 -12.23 10.90
N LEU A 7 29.73 -11.15 11.23
CA LEU A 7 28.37 -10.93 10.73
C LEU A 7 28.32 -10.81 9.21
N SER A 8 29.37 -10.27 8.59
CA SER A 8 29.53 -10.22 7.12
C SER A 8 29.61 -11.58 6.45
N ASP A 9 29.90 -12.66 7.20
CA ASP A 9 29.94 -14.02 6.66
C ASP A 9 28.53 -14.67 6.65
N VAL A 10 27.52 -14.04 7.26
CA VAL A 10 26.15 -14.58 7.42
C VAL A 10 25.03 -13.58 7.12
N VAL A 11 25.36 -12.31 6.87
CA VAL A 11 24.44 -11.23 6.50
C VAL A 11 25.00 -10.49 5.30
N ALA A 12 24.22 -10.37 4.23
CA ALA A 12 24.60 -9.65 3.01
C ALA A 12 24.88 -8.17 3.32
N ALA A 13 25.85 -7.55 2.62
CA ALA A 13 26.27 -6.18 2.92
C ALA A 13 25.17 -5.13 2.80
N VAL A 14 24.15 -5.37 1.96
CA VAL A 14 22.97 -4.50 1.84
C VAL A 14 22.29 -4.24 3.19
N PHE A 15 22.36 -5.20 4.13
CA PHE A 15 21.78 -5.06 5.46
C PHE A 15 22.75 -4.51 6.51
N ALA A 16 24.02 -4.27 6.19
CA ALA A 16 25.00 -3.79 7.17
C ALA A 16 24.65 -2.39 7.73
N GLY A 17 24.07 -1.52 6.90
CA GLY A 17 23.52 -0.23 7.32
C GLY A 17 22.30 -0.40 8.22
N VAL A 18 21.38 -1.27 7.80
CA VAL A 18 20.13 -1.56 8.54
C VAL A 18 20.43 -2.16 9.91
N TRP A 19 21.40 -3.08 10.02
CA TRP A 19 21.81 -3.64 11.31
C TRP A 19 22.37 -2.58 12.26
N ARG A 20 23.16 -1.62 11.74
CA ARG A 20 23.67 -0.51 12.55
C ARG A 20 22.52 0.32 13.10
N SER A 21 21.57 0.68 12.24
CA SER A 21 20.34 1.41 12.59
C SER A 21 19.52 0.68 13.67
N ILE A 22 19.28 -0.63 13.51
CA ILE A 22 18.62 -1.49 14.50
C ILE A 22 19.35 -1.48 15.83
N LYS A 23 20.68 -1.65 15.81
CA LYS A 23 21.51 -1.72 17.02
C LYS A 23 21.55 -0.40 17.79
N THR A 24 21.52 0.73 17.09
CA THR A 24 21.47 2.07 17.71
C THR A 24 20.04 2.54 17.99
N HIS A 25 19.03 1.73 17.67
CA HIS A 25 17.61 2.05 17.81
C HIS A 25 17.23 3.39 17.16
N GLU A 26 17.59 3.56 15.89
CA GLU A 26 17.24 4.77 15.13
C GLU A 26 15.75 4.85 14.80
N PHE A 27 15.15 3.69 14.49
CA PHE A 27 13.72 3.54 14.21
C PHE A 27 13.09 2.47 15.09
N THR A 28 11.77 2.55 15.26
CA THR A 28 10.96 1.52 15.91
C THR A 28 10.44 0.51 14.89
N HIS A 29 10.04 0.96 13.70
CA HIS A 29 9.41 0.14 12.66
C HIS A 29 10.35 -0.03 11.46
N TYR A 30 10.64 -1.26 11.07
CA TYR A 30 11.50 -1.61 9.93
C TYR A 30 10.73 -2.52 8.96
N TRP A 31 10.49 -2.01 7.77
CA TRP A 31 9.81 -2.70 6.68
C TRP A 31 10.82 -3.23 5.67
N PHE A 32 10.69 -4.51 5.31
CA PHE A 32 11.54 -5.22 4.37
C PHE A 32 10.68 -5.72 3.22
N LYS A 33 10.70 -5.00 2.11
CA LYS A 33 10.03 -5.40 0.87
C LYS A 33 11.06 -5.91 -0.13
N GLY A 34 10.64 -6.73 -1.10
CA GLY A 34 11.56 -7.17 -2.14
C GLY A 34 11.17 -8.44 -2.84
N GLY A 35 12.00 -8.86 -3.79
CA GLY A 35 11.80 -10.10 -4.53
C GLY A 35 12.19 -11.37 -3.78
N ARG A 36 12.01 -12.51 -4.44
CA ARG A 36 12.47 -13.82 -3.96
C ARG A 36 13.99 -13.86 -3.81
N ASN A 37 14.46 -14.67 -2.86
CA ASN A 37 15.89 -14.86 -2.55
C ASN A 37 16.66 -13.58 -2.17
N SER A 38 15.99 -12.52 -1.73
CA SER A 38 16.64 -11.30 -1.26
C SER A 38 17.09 -11.35 0.22
N THR A 39 17.01 -12.51 0.87
CA THR A 39 17.50 -12.78 2.24
C THR A 39 16.89 -11.93 3.38
N LYS A 40 15.75 -11.28 3.15
CA LYS A 40 15.00 -10.48 4.16
C LYS A 40 14.71 -11.26 5.45
N SER A 41 13.98 -12.38 5.34
CA SER A 41 13.62 -13.20 6.50
C SER A 41 14.85 -13.79 7.21
N SER A 42 15.90 -14.09 6.44
CA SER A 42 17.20 -14.52 6.97
C SER A 42 17.84 -13.44 7.83
N PHE A 43 17.94 -12.22 7.32
CA PHE A 43 18.47 -11.09 8.07
C PHE A 43 17.65 -10.81 9.33
N ILE A 44 16.31 -10.74 9.22
CA ILE A 44 15.43 -10.47 10.37
C ILE A 44 15.61 -11.55 11.44
N SER A 45 15.68 -12.84 11.07
CA SER A 45 15.89 -13.91 12.05
C SER A 45 17.22 -13.80 12.79
N ILE A 46 18.29 -13.40 12.11
CA ILE A 46 19.61 -13.14 12.72
C ILE A 46 19.52 -11.92 13.65
N ALA A 47 18.89 -10.83 13.21
CA ALA A 47 18.70 -9.63 14.00
C ALA A 47 17.91 -9.91 15.30
N ILE A 48 16.84 -10.71 15.23
CA ILE A 48 16.07 -11.12 16.41
C ILE A 48 16.95 -11.88 17.40
N VAL A 49 17.69 -12.90 16.96
CA VAL A 49 18.57 -13.68 17.85
C VAL A 49 19.60 -12.77 18.53
N LEU A 50 20.23 -11.87 17.77
CA LEU A 50 21.20 -10.91 18.32
C LEU A 50 20.54 -9.93 19.31
N LEU A 51 19.35 -9.40 19.01
CA LEU A 51 18.62 -8.50 19.91
C LEU A 51 18.27 -9.17 21.24
N ILE A 52 17.84 -10.44 21.21
CA ILE A 52 17.58 -11.23 22.43
C ILE A 52 18.87 -11.38 23.25
N MET A 53 19.99 -11.72 22.61
CA MET A 53 21.26 -11.88 23.29
C MET A 53 21.84 -10.58 23.86
N LEU A 54 21.59 -9.44 23.20
CA LEU A 54 22.14 -8.13 23.57
C LEU A 54 21.32 -7.40 24.64
N ASN A 55 20.04 -7.74 24.81
CA ASN A 55 19.12 -7.00 25.67
C ASN A 55 18.41 -7.95 26.64
N SER A 56 18.81 -8.03 27.91
CA SER A 56 18.34 -9.07 28.86
C SER A 56 16.84 -9.06 29.18
N GLU A 57 16.14 -7.95 28.90
CA GLU A 57 14.70 -7.79 29.13
C GLU A 57 13.85 -7.99 27.86
N ALA A 58 14.47 -8.24 26.70
CA ALA A 58 13.77 -8.32 25.43
C ALA A 58 13.16 -9.70 25.18
N ASN A 59 11.86 -9.79 24.97
CA ASN A 59 11.25 -10.98 24.36
C ASN A 59 10.79 -10.63 22.95
N ALA A 60 10.62 -11.67 22.13
CA ALA A 60 10.15 -11.53 20.77
C ALA A 60 8.83 -12.27 20.55
N VAL A 61 7.99 -11.73 19.67
CA VAL A 61 6.90 -12.46 19.05
C VAL A 61 7.06 -12.45 17.53
N VAL A 62 6.95 -13.62 16.92
CA VAL A 62 6.95 -13.80 15.46
C VAL A 62 5.56 -14.23 15.03
N LEU A 63 5.02 -13.49 14.07
CA LEU A 63 3.61 -13.48 13.69
C LEU A 63 3.47 -13.84 12.22
N ARG A 64 2.44 -14.64 11.92
CA ARG A 64 1.91 -14.88 10.57
C ARG A 64 0.38 -14.79 10.64
N LYS A 65 -0.28 -14.51 9.51
CA LYS A 65 -1.75 -14.48 9.46
C LYS A 65 -2.35 -15.80 9.96
N VAL A 66 -1.86 -16.92 9.43
CA VAL A 66 -2.34 -18.27 9.77
C VAL A 66 -1.25 -19.09 10.48
N GLY A 67 -1.59 -19.66 11.64
CA GLY A 67 -0.60 -20.37 12.48
C GLY A 67 -0.10 -21.73 11.98
N ASN A 68 -0.73 -22.34 10.98
CA ASN A 68 -0.43 -23.73 10.57
C ASN A 68 0.95 -23.89 9.92
N THR A 69 1.52 -22.83 9.35
CA THR A 69 2.83 -22.84 8.68
C THR A 69 3.97 -22.35 9.56
N LEU A 70 3.69 -21.87 10.79
CA LEU A 70 4.71 -21.29 11.69
C LEU A 70 5.87 -22.26 11.93
N ARG A 71 5.55 -23.55 12.17
CA ARG A 71 6.56 -24.57 12.48
C ARG A 71 7.55 -24.73 11.32
N THR A 72 7.06 -24.84 10.09
CA THR A 72 7.89 -25.14 8.92
C THR A 72 8.46 -23.89 8.23
N SER A 73 8.18 -22.70 8.76
CA SER A 73 8.68 -21.43 8.24
C SER A 73 9.54 -20.73 9.30
N VAL A 74 8.98 -19.74 9.98
CA VAL A 74 9.69 -18.83 10.90
C VAL A 74 10.31 -19.52 12.11
N TYR A 75 9.76 -20.65 12.58
CA TYR A 75 10.35 -21.39 13.70
C TYR A 75 11.69 -22.04 13.33
N GLU A 76 11.73 -22.81 12.23
CA GLU A 76 12.98 -23.36 11.70
C GLU A 76 13.94 -22.24 11.25
N GLN A 77 13.42 -21.12 10.75
CA GLN A 77 14.23 -19.96 10.37
C GLN A 77 15.01 -19.37 11.55
N ILE A 78 14.41 -19.29 12.74
CA ILE A 78 15.11 -18.89 13.97
C ILE A 78 16.12 -19.95 14.41
N GLY A 79 15.80 -21.24 14.24
CA GLY A 79 16.76 -22.34 14.43
C GLY A 79 18.00 -22.18 13.57
N TRP A 80 17.80 -21.99 12.27
CA TRP A 80 18.86 -21.70 11.30
C TRP A 80 19.68 -20.48 11.71
N ALA A 81 19.05 -19.39 12.16
CA ALA A 81 19.76 -18.19 12.59
C ALA A 81 20.68 -18.48 13.79
N CYS A 82 20.23 -19.28 14.76
CA CYS A 82 21.05 -19.71 15.88
C CYS A 82 22.24 -20.59 15.45
N ASP A 83 22.03 -21.46 14.45
CA ASP A 83 23.08 -22.34 13.91
C ASP A 83 24.16 -21.56 13.17
N VAL A 84 23.78 -20.65 12.25
CA VAL A 84 24.76 -19.85 11.48
C VAL A 84 25.54 -18.87 12.37
N LEU A 85 24.93 -18.39 13.46
CA LEU A 85 25.60 -17.58 14.47
C LEU A 85 26.47 -18.42 15.44
N GLY A 86 26.38 -19.77 15.40
CA GLY A 86 27.11 -20.66 16.28
C GLY A 86 26.64 -20.65 17.74
N VAL A 87 25.41 -20.18 18.00
CA VAL A 87 24.86 -19.96 19.35
C VAL A 87 23.72 -20.89 19.72
N ALA A 88 23.35 -21.86 18.88
CA ALA A 88 22.25 -22.80 19.12
C ALA A 88 22.29 -23.49 20.50
N HIS A 89 23.48 -23.76 21.04
CA HIS A 89 23.67 -24.33 22.37
C HIS A 89 23.12 -23.45 23.53
N LEU A 90 22.87 -22.16 23.29
CA LEU A 90 22.29 -21.21 24.24
C LEU A 90 20.76 -21.18 24.20
N PHE A 91 20.11 -21.93 23.29
CA PHE A 91 18.67 -21.85 23.05
C PHE A 91 17.95 -23.21 23.22
N ASP A 92 16.70 -23.14 23.72
CA ASP A 92 15.83 -24.30 23.94
C ASP A 92 14.62 -24.21 23.03
N PHE A 93 14.48 -25.17 22.14
CA PHE A 93 13.43 -25.22 21.14
C PHE A 93 12.25 -26.05 21.65
N GLY A 94 11.13 -25.39 21.96
CA GLY A 94 9.87 -26.00 22.39
C GLY A 94 8.78 -25.89 21.32
N LEU A 95 7.93 -26.93 21.20
CA LEU A 95 6.82 -26.96 20.25
C LEU A 95 5.43 -26.73 20.89
N SER A 96 5.31 -26.91 22.21
CA SER A 96 4.05 -26.69 22.95
C SER A 96 4.31 -26.13 24.36
N PRO A 97 4.27 -24.80 24.54
CA PRO A 97 4.03 -23.78 23.53
C PRO A 97 5.18 -23.69 22.49
N MET A 98 4.88 -23.21 21.27
CA MET A 98 5.88 -23.02 20.22
C MET A 98 6.72 -21.78 20.55
N GLU A 99 7.86 -22.03 21.18
CA GLU A 99 8.74 -21.01 21.76
C GLU A 99 10.20 -21.44 21.66
N VAL A 100 11.10 -20.46 21.58
CA VAL A 100 12.55 -20.64 21.67
C VAL A 100 13.04 -19.84 22.87
N THR A 101 13.62 -20.50 23.87
CA THR A 101 14.07 -19.86 25.12
C THR A 101 15.57 -19.62 25.10
N TYR A 102 16.02 -18.40 25.40
CA TYR A 102 17.43 -18.11 25.61
C TYR A 102 17.84 -18.50 27.03
N ARG A 103 18.61 -19.60 27.17
CA ARG A 103 18.97 -20.23 28.45
C ARG A 103 19.58 -19.25 29.48
N PRO A 104 20.48 -18.31 29.11
CA PRO A 104 21.18 -17.49 30.10
C PRO A 104 20.27 -16.56 30.93
N THR A 105 19.15 -16.10 30.37
CA THR A 105 18.28 -15.09 31.01
C THR A 105 16.81 -15.51 31.09
N GLY A 106 16.40 -16.53 30.33
CA GLY A 106 15.02 -17.01 30.27
C GLY A 106 14.08 -16.20 29.37
N GLN A 107 14.61 -15.28 28.58
CA GLN A 107 13.86 -14.58 27.53
C GLN A 107 13.36 -15.59 26.48
N VAL A 108 12.21 -15.30 25.86
CA VAL A 108 11.61 -16.19 24.85
C VAL A 108 11.31 -15.48 23.53
N ILE A 109 11.44 -16.22 22.45
CA ILE A 109 10.91 -15.91 21.12
C ILE A 109 9.68 -16.80 20.93
N ARG A 110 8.49 -16.19 20.84
CA ARG A 110 7.20 -16.90 20.74
C ARG A 110 6.62 -16.81 19.33
N PHE A 111 6.02 -17.90 18.85
CA PHE A 111 5.44 -17.95 17.50
C PHE A 111 3.92 -18.02 17.56
N VAL A 112 3.22 -17.09 16.91
CA VAL A 112 1.76 -16.96 17.04
C VAL A 112 1.10 -16.72 15.67
N GLY A 113 0.02 -17.46 15.41
CA GLY A 113 -0.86 -17.23 14.27
C GLY A 113 -1.97 -16.26 14.68
N CYS A 114 -2.20 -15.23 13.87
CA CYS A 114 -3.19 -14.19 14.16
C CYS A 114 -4.65 -14.65 13.90
N ASP A 115 -4.85 -15.78 13.23
CA ASP A 115 -6.14 -16.45 13.00
C ASP A 115 -6.89 -16.84 14.29
N LYS A 116 -6.24 -16.80 15.46
CA LYS A 116 -6.83 -17.15 16.77
C LYS A 116 -6.64 -16.04 17.80
N PRO A 117 -7.52 -15.00 17.82
CA PRO A 117 -7.37 -13.81 18.67
C PRO A 117 -7.20 -14.07 20.17
N LYS A 118 -7.78 -15.16 20.69
CA LYS A 118 -7.62 -15.54 22.11
C LYS A 118 -6.16 -15.84 22.49
N LYS A 119 -5.35 -16.38 21.56
CA LYS A 119 -3.94 -16.72 21.81
C LYS A 119 -3.06 -15.46 21.90
N LEU A 120 -3.39 -14.42 21.15
CA LEU A 120 -2.65 -13.14 21.17
C LEU A 120 -2.76 -12.45 22.54
N LYS A 121 -3.97 -12.39 23.11
CA LYS A 121 -4.23 -11.68 24.39
C LYS A 121 -3.60 -12.36 25.61
N SER A 122 -3.31 -13.66 25.56
CA SER A 122 -2.74 -14.43 26.67
C SER A 122 -1.20 -14.46 26.72
N ALA A 123 -0.52 -13.83 25.75
CA ALA A 123 0.93 -13.82 25.66
C ALA A 123 1.57 -12.90 26.72
N LYS A 124 1.66 -13.38 27.96
CA LYS A 124 2.51 -12.78 28.99
C LYS A 124 3.91 -13.37 28.93
N PHE A 125 4.92 -12.58 29.26
CA PHE A 125 6.32 -13.00 29.38
C PHE A 125 6.67 -13.05 30.87
N ARG A 126 7.47 -14.05 31.27
CA ARG A 126 7.86 -14.23 32.68
C ARG A 126 8.98 -13.28 33.11
N THR A 127 9.90 -13.02 32.18
CA THR A 127 11.03 -12.10 32.32
C THR A 127 10.87 -11.00 31.28
N GLY A 128 11.14 -9.75 31.62
CA GLY A 128 11.09 -8.63 30.68
C GLY A 128 9.72 -8.40 30.01
N TYR A 129 9.76 -7.84 28.81
CA TYR A 129 8.58 -7.46 28.03
C TYR A 129 8.73 -7.84 26.55
N CYS A 130 7.67 -7.65 25.76
CA CYS A 130 7.71 -7.91 24.32
C CYS A 130 8.38 -6.73 23.60
N ALA A 131 9.71 -6.75 23.52
CA ALA A 131 10.47 -5.69 22.87
C ALA A 131 10.53 -5.87 21.35
N VAL A 132 10.41 -7.10 20.84
CA VAL A 132 10.52 -7.39 19.40
C VAL A 132 9.23 -7.99 18.86
N VAL A 133 8.72 -7.46 17.75
CA VAL A 133 7.56 -7.99 17.04
C VAL A 133 7.95 -8.18 15.58
N TRP A 134 7.70 -9.35 15.00
CA TRP A 134 7.94 -9.59 13.58
C TRP A 134 6.69 -10.10 12.89
N PHE A 135 6.18 -9.36 11.90
CA PHE A 135 5.16 -9.82 10.96
C PHE A 135 5.83 -10.39 9.71
N GLU A 136 5.82 -11.72 9.60
CA GLU A 136 6.24 -12.41 8.38
C GLU A 136 5.05 -12.55 7.42
N GLU A 137 5.30 -12.29 6.13
CA GLU A 137 4.27 -12.23 5.08
C GLU A 137 3.12 -11.31 5.49
N VAL A 138 3.48 -10.08 5.86
CA VAL A 138 2.51 -9.10 6.35
C VAL A 138 1.44 -8.80 5.29
N ASP A 139 1.73 -8.99 4.01
CA ASP A 139 0.78 -8.83 2.91
C ASP A 139 -0.43 -9.78 2.99
N GLU A 140 -0.35 -10.89 3.75
CA GLU A 140 -1.47 -11.81 4.00
C GLU A 140 -2.48 -11.28 5.04
N PHE A 141 -2.19 -10.17 5.73
CA PHE A 141 -3.11 -9.55 6.68
C PHE A 141 -4.17 -8.69 5.97
N ASP A 142 -5.27 -8.40 6.66
CA ASP A 142 -6.43 -7.73 6.05
C ASP A 142 -6.20 -6.21 5.88
N GLY A 143 -5.23 -5.65 6.61
CA GLY A 143 -4.90 -4.22 6.54
C GLY A 143 -4.15 -3.71 7.77
N MET A 144 -3.76 -2.43 7.72
CA MET A 144 -3.05 -1.76 8.81
C MET A 144 -3.85 -1.72 10.12
N ASP A 145 -5.18 -1.73 10.09
CA ASP A 145 -5.99 -1.75 11.32
C ASP A 145 -5.87 -3.08 12.07
N GLU A 146 -5.79 -4.20 11.35
CA GLU A 146 -5.48 -5.50 11.96
C GLU A 146 -4.08 -5.48 12.57
N VAL A 147 -3.08 -5.01 11.82
CA VAL A 147 -1.68 -4.88 12.27
C VAL A 147 -1.59 -4.02 13.54
N ARG A 148 -2.22 -2.84 13.56
CA ARG A 148 -2.27 -1.93 14.71
C ARG A 148 -2.94 -2.58 15.92
N SER A 149 -4.03 -3.32 15.72
CA SER A 149 -4.71 -4.06 16.79
C SER A 149 -3.79 -5.11 17.44
N VAL A 150 -3.02 -5.81 16.62
CA VAL A 150 -2.03 -6.78 17.09
C VAL A 150 -0.89 -6.08 17.84
N LEU A 151 -0.35 -4.98 17.29
CA LEU A 151 0.71 -4.19 17.93
C LEU A 151 0.29 -3.66 19.30
N ALA A 152 -0.94 -3.14 19.44
CA ALA A 152 -1.47 -2.66 20.72
C ALA A 152 -1.51 -3.76 21.82
N THR A 153 -1.50 -5.04 21.43
CA THR A 153 -1.40 -6.16 22.37
C THR A 153 0.02 -6.36 22.91
N PHE A 154 1.04 -6.06 22.10
CA PHE A 154 2.44 -6.38 22.38
C PHE A 154 3.30 -5.18 22.79
N LEU A 155 3.10 -4.00 22.20
CA LEU A 155 3.88 -2.80 22.47
C LEU A 155 3.49 -2.15 23.81
N ARG A 156 3.87 -2.79 24.92
CA ARG A 156 3.61 -2.34 26.29
C ARG A 156 4.67 -2.85 27.27
N GLY A 157 4.88 -2.12 28.36
CA GLY A 157 5.68 -2.57 29.50
C GLY A 157 7.19 -2.30 29.42
N GLY A 158 7.64 -1.56 28.42
CA GLY A 158 9.02 -1.08 28.29
C GLY A 158 9.12 0.09 27.31
N ASP A 159 10.34 0.59 27.11
CA ASP A 159 10.60 1.86 26.40
C ASP A 159 11.13 1.67 24.97
N VAL A 160 11.69 0.50 24.66
CA VAL A 160 12.39 0.23 23.40
C VAL A 160 11.69 -0.91 22.66
N PHE A 161 11.28 -0.65 21.43
CA PHE A 161 10.61 -1.64 20.59
C PHE A 161 11.26 -1.72 19.21
N TRP A 162 11.35 -2.94 18.68
CA TRP A 162 11.71 -3.22 17.30
C TRP A 162 10.56 -3.98 16.64
N VAL A 163 9.96 -3.39 15.63
CA VAL A 163 8.90 -4.00 14.84
C VAL A 163 9.39 -4.26 13.43
N PHE A 164 9.43 -5.52 13.03
CA PHE A 164 9.85 -5.97 11.72
C PHE A 164 8.64 -6.36 10.89
N TYR A 165 8.64 -5.96 9.62
CA TYR A 165 7.64 -6.35 8.63
C TYR A 165 8.36 -6.90 7.41
N SER A 166 8.03 -8.10 6.96
CA SER A 166 8.58 -8.64 5.71
C SER A 166 7.49 -9.20 4.83
N TYR A 167 7.63 -8.95 3.53
CA TYR A 167 6.71 -9.42 2.50
C TYR A 167 7.38 -9.35 1.13
N ASN A 168 6.81 -10.09 0.18
CA ASN A 168 7.05 -9.86 -1.23
C ASN A 168 5.88 -9.03 -1.75
N PRO A 169 6.10 -7.88 -2.43
CA PRO A 169 5.02 -7.02 -2.87
C PRO A 169 3.96 -7.76 -3.70
N PRO A 170 2.67 -7.67 -3.33
CA PRO A 170 1.58 -8.16 -4.17
C PRO A 170 1.57 -7.46 -5.53
N ARG A 171 1.04 -8.11 -6.57
CA ARG A 171 0.97 -7.53 -7.92
C ARG A 171 0.14 -6.25 -7.99
N SER A 172 -1.03 -6.29 -7.34
CA SER A 172 -2.01 -5.21 -7.38
C SER A 172 -1.51 -4.00 -6.59
N ALA A 173 -1.54 -2.83 -7.22
CA ALA A 173 -1.22 -1.57 -6.56
C ALA A 173 -2.22 -1.22 -5.45
N ARG A 174 -3.43 -1.81 -5.50
CA ARG A 174 -4.48 -1.63 -4.50
C ARG A 174 -4.24 -2.37 -3.20
N ASN A 175 -3.31 -3.33 -3.18
CA ASN A 175 -3.04 -4.05 -1.95
C ASN A 175 -2.55 -3.05 -0.89
N TRP A 176 -3.14 -3.12 0.31
CA TRP A 176 -2.90 -2.16 1.38
C TRP A 176 -1.40 -2.04 1.73
N VAL A 177 -0.63 -3.14 1.62
CA VAL A 177 0.80 -3.12 1.96
C VAL A 177 1.61 -2.32 0.94
N ASN A 178 1.20 -2.33 -0.33
CA ASN A 178 1.83 -1.54 -1.37
C ASN A 178 1.51 -0.05 -1.18
N LYS A 179 0.30 0.28 -0.69
CA LYS A 179 -0.05 1.66 -0.31
C LYS A 179 0.80 2.16 0.85
N GLU A 180 0.92 1.37 1.91
CA GLU A 180 1.78 1.70 3.05
C GLU A 180 3.24 1.85 2.62
N ALA A 181 3.74 0.98 1.73
CA ALA A 181 5.09 1.09 1.20
C ALA A 181 5.35 2.41 0.47
N ARG A 182 4.40 2.85 -0.38
CA ARG A 182 4.51 4.12 -1.11
C ARG A 182 4.53 5.32 -0.16
N ASP A 183 3.70 5.30 0.89
CA ASP A 183 3.71 6.32 1.93
C ASP A 183 5.08 6.39 2.64
N LEU A 184 5.61 5.24 3.05
CA LEU A 184 6.93 5.15 3.70
C LEU A 184 8.09 5.60 2.81
N GLU A 185 8.00 5.33 1.51
CA GLU A 185 9.01 5.75 0.52
C GLU A 185 8.94 7.26 0.24
N ALA A 186 7.74 7.84 0.27
CA ALA A 186 7.54 9.29 0.13
C ALA A 186 7.94 10.07 1.39
N HIS A 187 7.82 9.45 2.57
CA HIS A 187 8.05 10.07 3.88
C HIS A 187 9.11 9.33 4.71
N PRO A 188 10.36 9.23 4.22
CA PRO A 188 11.38 8.38 4.85
C PRO A 188 11.74 8.86 6.25
N GLY A 189 11.61 7.98 7.24
CA GLY A 189 11.95 8.25 8.64
C GLY A 189 10.84 8.87 9.48
N GLU A 190 9.72 9.27 8.87
CA GLU A 190 8.58 9.82 9.62
C GLU A 190 7.98 8.78 10.58
N ASP A 191 7.55 9.25 11.75
CA ASP A 191 7.03 8.44 12.86
C ASP A 191 7.94 7.28 13.31
N GLY A 192 9.25 7.39 13.09
CA GLY A 192 10.21 6.35 13.47
C GLY A 192 10.07 5.08 12.63
N ARG A 193 9.74 5.23 11.33
CA ARG A 193 9.55 4.15 10.36
C ARG A 193 10.64 4.16 9.28
N PHE A 194 11.12 2.98 8.93
CA PHE A 194 12.13 2.77 7.88
C PHE A 194 11.65 1.67 6.93
N ILE A 195 11.95 1.82 5.63
CA ILE A 195 11.67 0.81 4.61
C ILE A 195 12.93 0.49 3.80
N CYS A 196 13.16 -0.80 3.58
CA CYS A 196 14.28 -1.34 2.80
C CYS A 196 13.74 -2.25 1.71
N HIS A 197 14.11 -1.96 0.47
CA HIS A 197 13.86 -2.81 -0.67
C HIS A 197 15.12 -3.64 -0.99
N THR A 198 14.97 -4.95 -1.18
CA THR A 198 16.08 -5.84 -1.56
C THR A 198 15.67 -6.86 -2.60
N THR A 199 16.63 -7.27 -3.42
CA THR A 199 16.47 -8.29 -4.48
C THR A 199 17.53 -9.37 -4.32
N TYR A 200 17.45 -10.43 -5.12
CA TYR A 200 18.54 -11.42 -5.17
C TYR A 200 19.84 -10.84 -5.75
N LEU A 201 19.78 -9.73 -6.48
CA LEU A 201 20.95 -9.06 -7.06
C LEU A 201 21.84 -8.45 -5.98
N ASP A 202 21.23 -7.95 -4.89
CA ASP A 202 21.95 -7.40 -3.73
C ASP A 202 22.72 -8.45 -2.92
N VAL A 203 22.50 -9.74 -3.23
CA VAL A 203 23.11 -10.88 -2.54
C VAL A 203 24.10 -11.59 -3.45
N ILE A 204 23.76 -11.76 -4.73
CA ILE A 204 24.49 -12.65 -5.64
C ILE A 204 25.92 -12.19 -5.95
N ASP A 205 26.18 -10.88 -5.92
CA ASP A 205 27.49 -10.33 -6.24
C ASP A 205 28.54 -10.66 -5.17
N GLU A 206 28.13 -10.73 -3.90
CA GLU A 206 29.01 -11.02 -2.77
C GLU A 206 28.94 -12.48 -2.32
N HIS A 207 27.75 -13.07 -2.39
CA HIS A 207 27.44 -14.41 -1.88
C HIS A 207 26.70 -15.26 -2.93
N PRO A 208 27.33 -15.57 -4.07
CA PRO A 208 26.71 -16.37 -5.11
C PRO A 208 26.29 -17.77 -4.62
N GLU A 209 26.95 -18.31 -3.61
CA GLU A 209 26.67 -19.61 -3.01
C GLU A 209 25.36 -19.65 -2.20
N TRP A 210 24.80 -18.50 -1.81
CA TRP A 210 23.52 -18.45 -1.09
C TRP A 210 22.31 -18.59 -2.02
N ILE A 211 22.50 -18.34 -3.32
CA ILE A 211 21.45 -18.42 -4.31
C ILE A 211 21.68 -19.67 -5.16
N SER A 212 20.74 -20.62 -5.10
CA SER A 212 20.90 -21.87 -5.87
C SER A 212 20.98 -21.61 -7.38
N ALA A 213 21.79 -22.41 -8.08
CA ALA A 213 21.89 -22.36 -9.55
C ALA A 213 20.52 -22.54 -10.25
N THR A 214 19.64 -23.34 -9.67
CA THR A 214 18.26 -23.54 -10.15
C THR A 214 17.44 -22.24 -10.03
N ALA A 215 17.56 -21.53 -8.92
CA ALA A 215 16.88 -20.24 -8.74
C ALA A 215 17.38 -19.21 -9.76
N LEU A 216 18.70 -19.12 -9.97
CA LEU A 216 19.28 -18.25 -10.99
C LEU A 216 18.81 -18.57 -12.41
N ALA A 217 18.75 -19.86 -12.76
CA ALA A 217 18.27 -20.28 -14.06
C ALA A 217 16.78 -19.91 -14.28
N GLU A 218 15.96 -20.02 -13.24
CA GLU A 218 14.54 -19.65 -13.31
C GLU A 218 14.34 -18.13 -13.36
N ALA A 219 15.16 -17.36 -12.63
CA ALA A 219 15.18 -15.90 -12.71
C ALA A 219 15.52 -15.44 -14.14
N GLU A 220 16.58 -15.99 -14.73
CA GLU A 220 17.02 -15.65 -16.09
C GLU A 220 16.01 -16.11 -17.15
N ARG A 221 15.40 -17.29 -16.97
CA ARG A 221 14.31 -17.75 -17.83
C ARG A 221 13.12 -16.79 -17.77
N SER A 222 12.70 -16.39 -16.56
CA SER A 222 11.61 -15.42 -16.37
C SER A 222 11.97 -14.09 -17.02
N ARG A 223 13.20 -13.59 -16.84
CA ARG A 223 13.66 -12.33 -17.44
C ARG A 223 13.54 -12.31 -18.95
N ARG A 224 13.83 -13.44 -19.61
CA ARG A 224 13.75 -13.57 -21.08
C ARG A 224 12.33 -13.83 -21.61
N LYS A 225 11.54 -14.66 -20.91
CA LYS A 225 10.25 -15.15 -21.42
C LYS A 225 9.05 -14.36 -20.92
N THR A 226 9.13 -13.85 -19.69
CA THR A 226 8.04 -13.20 -18.97
C THR A 226 8.59 -12.02 -18.14
N PRO A 227 9.06 -10.94 -18.78
CA PRO A 227 9.76 -9.83 -18.11
C PRO A 227 9.01 -9.23 -16.92
N ASP A 228 7.68 -9.06 -17.01
CA ASP A 228 6.89 -8.54 -15.89
C ASP A 228 6.87 -9.52 -14.71
N SER A 229 6.71 -10.82 -14.99
CA SER A 229 6.82 -11.84 -13.95
C SER A 229 8.21 -11.85 -13.30
N TYR A 230 9.26 -11.50 -14.04
CA TYR A 230 10.59 -11.35 -13.48
C TYR A 230 10.68 -10.13 -12.56
N ARG A 231 10.29 -8.95 -13.05
CA ARG A 231 10.24 -7.70 -12.26
C ARG A 231 9.45 -7.88 -10.97
N TRP A 232 8.29 -8.53 -11.03
CA TRP A 232 7.50 -8.81 -9.84
C TRP A 232 8.13 -9.84 -8.90
N GLN A 233 8.36 -11.06 -9.38
CA GLN A 233 8.75 -12.16 -8.46
C GLN A 233 10.18 -12.03 -7.95
N TRP A 234 11.09 -11.52 -8.76
CA TRP A 234 12.53 -11.53 -8.49
C TRP A 234 13.06 -10.16 -8.11
N LEU A 235 12.51 -9.08 -8.67
CA LEU A 235 12.86 -7.72 -8.29
C LEU A 235 11.87 -7.12 -7.28
N GLY A 236 10.72 -7.74 -7.01
CA GLY A 236 9.77 -7.21 -6.03
C GLY A 236 9.10 -5.92 -6.48
N GLU A 237 8.96 -5.70 -7.79
CA GLU A 237 8.27 -4.53 -8.33
C GLU A 237 6.74 -4.74 -8.34
N VAL A 238 6.00 -3.67 -8.04
CA VAL A 238 4.54 -3.64 -8.21
C VAL A 238 4.27 -3.32 -9.68
N ILE A 239 3.95 -4.36 -10.45
CA ILE A 239 3.75 -4.28 -11.91
C ILE A 239 2.29 -4.16 -12.32
N GLY A 240 1.36 -4.27 -11.36
CA GLY A 240 -0.06 -4.41 -11.66
C GLY A 240 -0.49 -5.87 -11.92
N THR A 241 -1.80 -6.07 -11.91
CA THR A 241 -2.45 -7.35 -12.24
C THR A 241 -2.79 -7.46 -13.73
N GLY A 242 -2.62 -6.39 -14.51
CA GLY A 242 -3.14 -6.30 -15.89
C GLY A 242 -4.64 -6.00 -15.91
N SER A 243 -5.23 -5.73 -14.74
CA SER A 243 -6.64 -5.38 -14.57
C SER A 243 -6.84 -3.89 -14.35
N GLU A 244 -5.79 -3.08 -14.50
CA GLU A 244 -5.84 -1.64 -14.36
C GLU A 244 -6.85 -1.10 -15.40
N VAL A 245 -7.79 -0.31 -14.92
CA VAL A 245 -8.76 0.37 -15.80
C VAL A 245 -8.08 1.53 -16.49
N PHE A 246 -7.16 2.22 -15.80
CA PHE A 246 -6.36 3.30 -16.32
C PHE A 246 -4.87 2.92 -16.23
N PRO A 247 -4.23 2.52 -17.34
CA PRO A 247 -2.82 2.12 -17.33
C PRO A 247 -1.90 3.33 -17.10
N ASP A 248 -0.68 3.09 -16.62
CA ASP A 248 0.30 4.15 -16.33
C ASP A 248 0.61 5.02 -17.56
N GLU A 249 0.58 4.46 -18.77
CA GLU A 249 0.80 5.24 -20.00
C GLU A 249 -0.35 6.20 -20.32
N LEU A 250 -1.53 6.03 -19.70
CA LEU A 250 -2.68 6.93 -19.82
C LEU A 250 -2.69 8.01 -18.73
N LEU A 251 -1.98 7.83 -17.63
CA LEU A 251 -1.96 8.76 -16.51
C LEU A 251 -0.71 9.66 -16.55
N ASP A 252 -0.87 10.93 -16.20
CA ASP A 252 0.22 11.88 -15.96
C ASP A 252 -0.08 12.64 -14.66
N ILE A 253 0.42 12.11 -13.55
CA ILE A 253 0.16 12.66 -12.21
C ILE A 253 1.28 13.63 -11.89
N ARG A 254 0.99 14.92 -12.02
CA ARG A 254 1.93 16.02 -11.80
C ARG A 254 1.19 17.34 -11.56
N PRO A 255 1.82 18.31 -10.90
CA PRO A 255 1.27 19.65 -10.83
C PRO A 255 0.95 20.22 -12.22
N ILE A 256 -0.21 20.84 -12.36
CA ILE A 256 -0.64 21.54 -13.58
C ILE A 256 -0.26 23.01 -13.41
N THR A 257 0.52 23.54 -14.36
CA THR A 257 0.99 24.92 -14.28
C THR A 257 -0.15 25.92 -14.50
N ALA A 258 0.04 27.15 -14.03
CA ALA A 258 -0.94 28.20 -14.23
C ALA A 258 -1.14 28.51 -15.73
N GLU A 259 -0.06 28.43 -16.51
CA GLU A 259 -0.06 28.61 -17.96
C GLU A 259 -0.87 27.50 -18.66
N GLU A 260 -0.65 26.24 -18.29
CA GLU A 260 -1.46 25.12 -18.80
C GLU A 260 -2.93 25.30 -18.44
N ARG A 261 -3.24 25.62 -17.18
CA ARG A 261 -4.63 25.85 -16.74
C ARG A 261 -5.30 26.98 -17.52
N ALA A 262 -4.59 28.09 -17.76
CA ALA A 262 -5.10 29.23 -18.50
C ALA A 262 -5.34 28.93 -20.00
N SER A 263 -4.63 27.94 -20.57
CA SER A 263 -4.80 27.53 -21.96
C SER A 263 -6.03 26.65 -22.22
N ILE A 264 -6.60 26.06 -21.16
CA ILE A 264 -7.73 25.13 -21.27
C ILE A 264 -9.03 25.91 -21.39
N ALA A 265 -9.55 25.96 -22.62
CA ALA A 265 -10.80 26.66 -22.92
C ALA A 265 -12.06 25.90 -22.47
N LEU A 266 -12.06 24.57 -22.60
CA LEU A 266 -13.21 23.75 -22.24
C LEU A 266 -13.07 23.29 -20.79
N ARG A 267 -13.89 23.87 -19.92
CA ARG A 267 -14.00 23.48 -18.51
C ARG A 267 -15.42 23.08 -18.18
N SER A 268 -15.56 22.11 -17.27
CA SER A 268 -16.83 21.59 -16.82
C SER A 268 -16.71 21.09 -15.39
N PHE A 269 -17.84 21.07 -14.68
CA PHE A 269 -17.89 20.77 -13.26
C PHE A 269 -18.77 19.55 -13.00
N GLY A 270 -18.30 18.66 -12.13
CA GLY A 270 -19.01 17.43 -11.77
C GLY A 270 -19.09 17.26 -10.26
N VAL A 271 -20.18 16.65 -9.79
CA VAL A 271 -20.36 16.29 -8.39
C VAL A 271 -20.82 14.84 -8.28
N ASP A 272 -20.01 13.99 -7.64
CA ASP A 272 -20.46 12.70 -7.14
C ASP A 272 -20.92 12.82 -5.69
N ALA A 273 -22.08 12.22 -5.41
CA ALA A 273 -22.75 12.40 -4.13
C ALA A 273 -22.37 11.27 -3.18
N GLY A 274 -21.94 11.63 -1.98
CA GLY A 274 -21.57 10.68 -0.95
C GLY A 274 -21.86 11.22 0.45
N SER A 275 -21.87 10.33 1.43
CA SER A 275 -21.85 10.69 2.85
C SER A 275 -21.02 9.69 3.65
N VAL A 276 -21.26 8.40 3.44
CA VAL A 276 -20.40 7.30 3.91
C VAL A 276 -19.17 7.17 3.01
N HIS A 277 -19.39 7.07 1.71
CA HIS A 277 -18.38 7.34 0.68
C HIS A 277 -18.22 8.86 0.53
N PRO A 278 -17.06 9.38 0.08
CA PRO A 278 -16.87 10.81 -0.09
C PRO A 278 -17.85 11.44 -1.07
N TRP A 279 -18.41 12.59 -0.69
CA TRP A 279 -18.91 13.56 -1.66
C TRP A 279 -17.71 14.18 -2.36
N VAL A 280 -17.75 14.29 -3.68
CA VAL A 280 -16.63 14.81 -4.48
C VAL A 280 -17.10 15.82 -5.51
N PHE A 281 -16.52 17.02 -5.47
CA PHE A 281 -16.57 18.01 -6.54
C PHE A 281 -15.31 17.91 -7.40
N MET A 282 -15.48 18.08 -8.71
CA MET A 282 -14.38 18.05 -9.69
C MET A 282 -14.52 19.18 -10.70
N GLU A 283 -13.49 20.02 -10.85
CA GLU A 283 -13.26 20.87 -12.03
C GLU A 283 -12.43 20.08 -13.04
N ALA A 284 -13.03 19.76 -14.19
CA ALA A 284 -12.35 19.09 -15.29
C ALA A 284 -12.11 20.07 -16.45
N GLY A 285 -10.97 19.91 -17.10
CA GLY A 285 -10.58 20.57 -18.33
C GLY A 285 -10.42 19.58 -19.48
N TYR A 286 -10.71 19.97 -20.72
CA TYR A 286 -10.54 19.07 -21.86
C TYR A 286 -9.92 19.76 -23.07
N ASP A 287 -8.84 19.16 -23.58
CA ASP A 287 -8.32 19.48 -24.90
C ASP A 287 -8.90 18.48 -25.91
N GLU A 288 -9.81 18.95 -26.75
CA GLU A 288 -10.46 18.15 -27.80
C GLU A 288 -9.48 17.71 -28.89
N ASN A 289 -8.48 18.54 -29.23
CA ASN A 289 -7.56 18.27 -30.33
C ASN A 289 -6.58 17.17 -29.94
N GLU A 290 -5.99 17.30 -28.75
CA GLU A 290 -5.02 16.33 -28.22
C GLU A 290 -5.72 15.18 -27.48
N ARG A 291 -7.02 15.30 -27.23
CA ARG A 291 -7.84 14.35 -26.46
C ARG A 291 -7.25 14.11 -25.07
N VAL A 292 -6.95 15.19 -24.35
CA VAL A 292 -6.38 15.18 -23.00
C VAL A 292 -7.39 15.70 -21.99
N LEU A 293 -7.67 14.90 -20.96
CA LEU A 293 -8.48 15.30 -19.82
C LEU A 293 -7.57 15.81 -18.70
N TYR A 294 -7.86 17.00 -18.18
CA TYR A 294 -7.16 17.60 -17.06
C TYR A 294 -8.09 17.62 -15.84
N LEU A 295 -7.62 17.12 -14.71
CA LEU A 295 -8.31 17.29 -13.42
C LEU A 295 -7.66 18.47 -12.69
N LEU A 296 -8.39 19.59 -12.63
CA LEU A 296 -7.83 20.91 -12.33
C LEU A 296 -7.98 21.32 -10.87
N ASP A 297 -9.09 20.91 -10.25
CA ASP A 297 -9.37 21.19 -8.85
C ASP A 297 -10.38 20.17 -8.32
N GLU A 298 -10.17 19.72 -7.08
CA GLU A 298 -11.05 18.77 -6.40
C GLU A 298 -11.46 19.34 -5.05
N GLU A 299 -12.62 18.90 -4.56
CA GLU A 299 -12.94 18.98 -3.15
C GLU A 299 -13.67 17.72 -2.71
N SER A 300 -13.28 17.16 -1.58
CA SER A 300 -13.96 15.98 -1.02
C SER A 300 -14.36 16.17 0.44
N ARG A 301 -15.55 15.66 0.79
CA ARG A 301 -16.10 15.69 2.16
C ARG A 301 -16.73 14.35 2.52
N GLN A 302 -16.70 14.01 3.80
CA GLN A 302 -17.32 12.78 4.32
C GLN A 302 -18.08 13.06 5.62
N GLY A 303 -19.01 12.17 5.96
CA GLY A 303 -19.76 12.20 7.22
C GLY A 303 -20.52 13.51 7.41
N THR A 304 -20.30 14.17 8.56
CA THR A 304 -21.00 15.41 8.94
C THR A 304 -20.58 16.63 8.13
N GLU A 305 -19.54 16.52 7.32
CA GLU A 305 -19.10 17.58 6.42
C GLU A 305 -19.69 17.44 5.01
N ALA A 306 -20.21 16.25 4.67
CA ALA A 306 -20.84 15.95 3.38
C ALA A 306 -22.35 16.18 3.41
N ILE A 307 -22.80 17.29 4.02
CA ILE A 307 -24.21 17.68 4.06
C ILE A 307 -24.48 18.82 3.08
N ASP A 308 -25.66 18.78 2.44
CA ASP A 308 -26.02 19.68 1.32
C ASP A 308 -25.78 21.17 1.61
N VAL A 309 -26.05 21.63 2.84
CA VAL A 309 -25.82 23.03 3.26
C VAL A 309 -24.35 23.43 3.11
N LYS A 310 -23.44 22.60 3.63
CA LYS A 310 -22.01 22.87 3.59
C LYS A 310 -21.44 22.69 2.20
N THR A 311 -21.86 21.64 1.49
CA THR A 311 -21.33 21.34 0.17
C THR A 311 -21.81 22.35 -0.88
N ALA A 312 -23.01 22.92 -0.74
CA ALA A 312 -23.47 24.01 -1.60
C ALA A 312 -22.57 25.25 -1.49
N GLU A 313 -22.22 25.68 -0.27
CA GLU A 313 -21.30 26.80 -0.03
C GLU A 313 -19.93 26.54 -0.67
N LEU A 314 -19.42 25.31 -0.54
CA LEU A 314 -18.15 24.90 -1.16
C LEU A 314 -18.21 24.94 -2.69
N VAL A 315 -19.26 24.39 -3.30
CA VAL A 315 -19.42 24.41 -4.76
C VAL A 315 -19.51 25.86 -5.27
N ALA A 316 -20.30 26.71 -4.62
CA ALA A 316 -20.39 28.12 -5.00
C ALA A 316 -19.04 28.84 -4.91
N ALA A 317 -18.26 28.59 -3.86
CA ALA A 317 -16.92 29.14 -3.71
C ALA A 317 -15.94 28.63 -4.78
N LYS A 318 -15.99 27.34 -5.12
CA LYS A 318 -15.17 26.73 -6.18
C LYS A 318 -15.50 27.32 -7.56
N LEU A 319 -16.79 27.48 -7.89
CA LEU A 319 -17.23 28.12 -9.13
C LEU A 319 -16.78 29.59 -9.22
N GLN A 320 -16.82 30.33 -8.11
CA GLN A 320 -16.28 31.69 -8.05
C GLN A 320 -14.76 31.70 -8.27
N ALA A 321 -14.02 30.80 -7.64
CA ALA A 321 -12.56 30.67 -7.83
C ALA A 321 -12.18 30.23 -9.25
N ALA A 322 -13.06 29.51 -9.94
CA ALA A 322 -12.92 29.16 -11.34
C ALA A 322 -13.31 30.30 -12.31
N GLU A 323 -13.76 31.44 -11.78
CA GLU A 323 -14.26 32.61 -12.51
C GLU A 323 -15.50 32.31 -13.38
N ASP A 324 -16.30 31.31 -12.99
CA ASP A 324 -17.53 30.92 -13.68
C ASP A 324 -18.65 30.56 -12.70
N PRO A 325 -19.20 31.55 -11.97
CA PRO A 325 -20.24 31.33 -10.95
C PRO A 325 -21.57 30.85 -11.52
N ALA A 326 -21.77 30.93 -12.84
CA ALA A 326 -23.00 30.53 -13.51
C ALA A 326 -22.89 29.19 -14.24
N ALA A 327 -21.73 28.51 -14.15
CA ALA A 327 -21.50 27.25 -14.83
C ALA A 327 -22.50 26.17 -14.40
N ASP A 328 -22.83 25.29 -15.35
CA ASP A 328 -23.56 24.07 -15.04
C ASP A 328 -22.70 23.10 -14.24
N VAL A 329 -23.28 22.54 -13.18
CA VAL A 329 -22.66 21.51 -12.34
C VAL A 329 -23.37 20.18 -12.54
N TRP A 330 -22.69 19.19 -13.10
CA TRP A 330 -23.26 17.89 -13.44
C TRP A 330 -23.19 16.93 -12.24
N CYS A 331 -24.34 16.74 -11.59
CA CYS A 331 -24.43 15.97 -10.35
C CYS A 331 -24.96 14.54 -10.57
N ASP A 332 -24.64 13.62 -9.67
CA ASP A 332 -25.30 12.31 -9.62
C ASP A 332 -26.84 12.46 -9.65
N SER A 333 -27.44 11.97 -10.73
CA SER A 333 -28.90 11.92 -10.93
C SER A 333 -29.70 11.23 -9.82
N ALA A 334 -29.08 10.35 -9.03
CA ALA A 334 -29.70 9.69 -7.87
C ALA A 334 -29.85 10.64 -6.67
N ALA A 335 -28.98 11.64 -6.54
CA ALA A 335 -28.95 12.62 -5.45
C ALA A 335 -29.93 13.77 -5.67
N ARG A 336 -31.22 13.46 -5.87
CA ARG A 336 -32.25 14.44 -6.22
C ARG A 336 -32.42 15.55 -5.18
N GLY A 337 -32.30 15.23 -3.89
CA GLY A 337 -32.41 16.20 -2.80
C GLY A 337 -31.30 17.27 -2.87
N MET A 338 -30.05 16.82 -2.95
CA MET A 338 -28.88 17.69 -3.10
C MET A 338 -28.99 18.61 -4.32
N ILE A 339 -29.40 18.08 -5.48
CA ILE A 339 -29.57 18.89 -6.69
C ILE A 339 -30.60 20.01 -6.49
N LEU A 340 -31.77 19.69 -5.92
CA LEU A 340 -32.81 20.69 -5.66
C LEU A 340 -32.31 21.74 -4.67
N TYR A 341 -31.61 21.32 -3.63
CA TYR A 341 -31.04 22.23 -2.65
C TYR A 341 -30.01 23.18 -3.28
N TYR A 342 -29.10 22.66 -4.12
CA TYR A 342 -28.12 23.49 -4.84
C TYR A 342 -28.81 24.53 -5.73
N GLN A 343 -29.87 24.14 -6.44
CA GLN A 343 -30.68 25.05 -7.26
C GLN A 343 -31.34 26.15 -6.42
N GLU A 344 -31.86 25.81 -5.23
CA GLU A 344 -32.42 26.80 -4.28
C GLU A 344 -31.36 27.79 -3.77
N GLN A 345 -30.09 27.37 -3.69
CA GLN A 345 -28.95 28.22 -3.34
C GLN A 345 -28.38 29.00 -4.55
N GLY A 346 -28.99 28.87 -5.74
CA GLY A 346 -28.58 29.60 -6.95
C GLY A 346 -27.47 28.95 -7.77
N ILE A 347 -27.08 27.70 -7.47
CA ILE A 347 -26.13 26.93 -8.26
C ILE A 347 -26.88 26.29 -9.44
N SER A 348 -26.32 26.36 -10.66
CA SER A 348 -26.88 25.69 -11.85
C SER A 348 -26.63 24.18 -11.83
N ALA A 349 -27.13 23.48 -10.80
CA ALA A 349 -26.98 22.05 -10.66
C ALA A 349 -27.88 21.29 -11.64
N GLN A 350 -27.27 20.43 -12.46
CA GLN A 350 -27.91 19.61 -13.48
C GLN A 350 -27.83 18.13 -13.12
N LYS A 351 -28.79 17.34 -13.58
CA LYS A 351 -28.71 15.87 -13.47
C LYS A 351 -27.78 15.33 -14.55
N SER A 352 -26.72 14.64 -14.14
CA SER A 352 -25.88 13.87 -15.06
C SER A 352 -26.69 12.77 -15.74
N LEU A 353 -26.50 12.63 -17.05
CA LEU A 353 -27.03 11.48 -17.78
C LEU A 353 -26.24 10.23 -17.37
N LYS A 354 -26.93 9.16 -16.98
CA LYS A 354 -26.30 7.86 -16.63
C LYS A 354 -26.69 6.73 -17.59
N GLN A 355 -27.13 7.07 -18.79
CA GLN A 355 -27.61 6.12 -19.81
C GLN A 355 -26.88 6.29 -21.14
N GLY A 356 -26.90 5.25 -21.96
CA GLY A 356 -26.29 5.24 -23.29
C GLY A 356 -24.78 5.54 -23.23
N LEU A 357 -24.35 6.58 -23.92
CA LEU A 357 -22.95 7.01 -23.96
C LEU A 357 -22.43 7.49 -22.61
N ASN A 358 -23.31 7.94 -21.72
CA ASN A 358 -22.94 8.34 -20.35
C ASN A 358 -23.23 7.24 -19.31
N ALA A 359 -23.51 6.00 -19.72
CA ALA A 359 -23.53 4.87 -18.79
C ALA A 359 -22.13 4.70 -18.14
N PRO A 360 -22.02 4.22 -16.89
CA PRO A 360 -20.73 4.14 -16.18
C PRO A 360 -19.63 3.46 -16.99
N LYS A 361 -19.92 2.27 -17.56
CA LYS A 361 -18.98 1.56 -18.44
C LYS A 361 -18.57 2.37 -19.68
N SER A 362 -19.50 3.12 -20.26
CA SER A 362 -19.23 3.96 -21.43
C SER A 362 -18.35 5.16 -21.10
N ARG A 363 -18.55 5.80 -19.93
CA ARG A 363 -17.69 6.90 -19.45
C ARG A 363 -16.26 6.44 -19.22
N ILE A 364 -16.10 5.31 -18.53
CA ILE A 364 -14.79 4.68 -18.33
C ILE A 364 -14.14 4.38 -19.68
N ARG A 365 -14.87 3.75 -20.62
CA ARG A 365 -14.35 3.47 -21.95
C ARG A 365 -13.96 4.74 -22.71
N TRP A 366 -14.71 5.85 -22.56
CA TRP A 366 -14.32 7.12 -23.16
C TRP A 366 -12.99 7.64 -22.58
N MET A 367 -12.85 7.64 -21.25
CA MET A 367 -11.61 8.02 -20.57
C MET A 367 -10.42 7.14 -20.97
N GLN A 368 -10.63 5.83 -21.13
CA GLN A 368 -9.61 4.88 -21.62
C GLN A 368 -9.13 5.15 -23.05
N ASN A 369 -9.95 5.83 -23.87
CA ASN A 369 -9.61 6.15 -25.25
C ASN A 369 -8.95 7.53 -25.40
N LEU A 370 -8.72 8.26 -24.31
CA LEU A 370 -7.99 9.53 -24.31
C LEU A 370 -6.51 9.30 -24.60
N THR A 371 -5.81 10.36 -25.01
CA THR A 371 -4.35 10.34 -25.16
C THR A 371 -3.67 10.39 -23.80
N ARG A 372 -4.24 11.17 -22.88
CA ARG A 372 -3.72 11.35 -21.52
C ARG A 372 -4.81 11.83 -20.57
N ILE A 373 -4.68 11.46 -19.30
CA ILE A 373 -5.38 12.05 -18.16
C ILE A 373 -4.31 12.69 -17.26
N VAL A 374 -4.31 14.02 -17.19
CA VAL A 374 -3.37 14.78 -16.35
C VAL A 374 -4.06 15.10 -15.03
N ILE A 375 -3.44 14.71 -13.91
CA ILE A 375 -4.01 14.87 -12.57
C ILE A 375 -3.02 15.65 -11.71
N ASP A 376 -3.44 16.82 -11.22
CA ASP A 376 -2.66 17.58 -10.24
C ASP A 376 -2.79 16.93 -8.85
N PRO A 377 -1.73 16.32 -8.28
CA PRO A 377 -1.85 15.59 -7.02
C PRO A 377 -2.06 16.51 -5.80
N ASP A 378 -1.67 17.78 -5.89
CA ASP A 378 -1.84 18.73 -4.79
C ASP A 378 -3.26 19.32 -4.78
N ARG A 379 -3.88 19.45 -5.95
CA ARG A 379 -5.25 19.96 -6.11
C ARG A 379 -6.31 18.87 -6.16
N CYS A 380 -5.96 17.68 -6.64
CA CYS A 380 -6.85 16.53 -6.82
C CYS A 380 -6.28 15.27 -6.14
N PRO A 381 -6.07 15.29 -4.81
CA PRO A 381 -5.43 14.21 -4.09
C PRO A 381 -6.24 12.90 -4.09
N LEU A 382 -7.58 12.95 -4.09
CA LEU A 382 -8.40 11.75 -4.16
C LEU A 382 -8.34 11.15 -5.56
N ALA A 383 -8.48 11.94 -6.63
CA ALA A 383 -8.29 11.45 -8.00
C ALA A 383 -6.89 10.85 -8.24
N ALA A 384 -5.83 11.52 -7.75
CA ALA A 384 -4.46 11.03 -7.88
C ALA A 384 -4.24 9.68 -7.18
N LYS A 385 -5.08 9.36 -6.19
CA LYS A 385 -5.11 8.06 -5.52
C LYS A 385 -6.02 7.06 -6.24
N GLU A 386 -7.23 7.45 -6.62
CA GLU A 386 -8.24 6.54 -7.15
C GLU A 386 -7.94 6.07 -8.57
N PHE A 387 -7.51 6.95 -9.48
CA PHE A 387 -7.26 6.59 -10.87
C PHE A 387 -6.21 5.46 -11.01
N PRO A 388 -5.02 5.53 -10.37
CA PRO A 388 -4.04 4.44 -10.42
C PRO A 388 -4.47 3.17 -9.71
N GLU A 389 -5.41 3.27 -8.76
CA GLU A 389 -5.89 2.15 -7.95
C GLU A 389 -7.17 1.52 -8.52
N PHE A 390 -7.68 2.01 -9.64
CA PHE A 390 -8.92 1.51 -10.20
C PHE A 390 -8.66 0.28 -11.08
N GLU A 391 -9.00 -0.91 -10.55
CA GLU A 391 -8.77 -2.19 -11.22
C GLU A 391 -10.09 -2.95 -11.40
N TYR A 392 -10.28 -3.55 -12.58
CA TYR A 392 -11.34 -4.51 -12.87
C TYR A 392 -11.36 -5.65 -11.84
N VAL A 393 -12.56 -6.11 -11.49
CA VAL A 393 -12.73 -7.19 -10.51
C VAL A 393 -12.26 -8.51 -11.11
N SER A 394 -11.37 -9.21 -10.41
CA SER A 394 -11.00 -10.59 -10.74
C SER A 394 -11.95 -11.61 -10.12
N ASN A 395 -12.16 -12.74 -10.80
CA ASN A 395 -12.91 -13.86 -10.25
C ASN A 395 -12.06 -14.65 -9.21
N GLY A 396 -12.68 -15.60 -8.50
CA GLY A 396 -11.98 -16.43 -7.51
C GLY A 396 -10.88 -17.35 -8.07
N GLN A 397 -10.74 -17.44 -9.41
CA GLN A 397 -9.69 -18.18 -10.11
C GLN A 397 -8.53 -17.27 -10.53
N GLY A 398 -8.66 -15.95 -10.36
CA GLY A 398 -7.67 -14.95 -10.72
C GLY A 398 -7.84 -14.34 -12.12
N ASP A 399 -8.88 -14.73 -12.88
CA ASP A 399 -9.14 -14.12 -14.19
C ASP A 399 -9.84 -12.77 -14.05
N ILE A 400 -9.41 -11.81 -14.86
CA ILE A 400 -9.94 -10.45 -14.89
C ILE A 400 -11.33 -10.45 -15.56
N THR A 401 -12.31 -9.80 -14.94
CA THR A 401 -13.67 -9.65 -15.51
C THR A 401 -13.90 -8.24 -16.05
N GLU A 402 -14.91 -8.03 -16.91
CA GLU A 402 -15.31 -6.67 -17.34
C GLU A 402 -16.14 -5.90 -16.28
N THR A 403 -16.05 -6.29 -15.02
CA THR A 403 -16.79 -5.68 -13.92
C THR A 403 -15.96 -4.59 -13.29
N LEU A 404 -16.51 -3.36 -13.29
CA LEU A 404 -15.91 -2.24 -12.57
C LEU A 404 -16.13 -2.43 -11.06
N PRO A 405 -15.12 -2.16 -10.22
CA PRO A 405 -15.32 -2.15 -8.78
C PRO A 405 -16.24 -0.98 -8.39
N LYS A 406 -16.92 -1.09 -7.25
CA LYS A 406 -17.83 -0.07 -6.71
C LYS A 406 -17.29 0.55 -5.41
N VAL A 407 -15.98 0.66 -5.33
CA VAL A 407 -15.28 1.15 -4.14
C VAL A 407 -14.09 1.97 -4.63
N ASN A 408 -13.92 3.15 -4.02
CA ASN A 408 -12.90 4.14 -4.38
C ASN A 408 -13.01 4.56 -5.85
N ASP A 409 -14.22 4.93 -6.26
CA ASP A 409 -14.57 5.41 -7.60
C ASP A 409 -15.20 6.81 -7.60
N ASP A 410 -15.26 7.47 -6.45
CA ASP A 410 -16.02 8.70 -6.24
C ASP A 410 -15.43 9.87 -7.07
N ALA A 411 -14.11 10.03 -7.12
CA ALA A 411 -13.44 11.05 -7.94
C ALA A 411 -13.51 10.71 -9.43
N ILE A 412 -13.48 9.42 -9.78
CA ILE A 412 -13.62 8.95 -11.17
C ILE A 412 -15.03 9.22 -11.68
N ASP A 413 -16.05 9.00 -10.85
CA ASP A 413 -17.44 9.28 -11.20
C ASP A 413 -17.70 10.79 -11.30
N ALA A 414 -17.17 11.60 -10.38
CA ALA A 414 -17.25 13.06 -10.46
C ALA A 414 -16.60 13.60 -11.74
N ALA A 415 -15.39 13.12 -12.09
CA ALA A 415 -14.73 13.46 -13.35
C ALA A 415 -15.55 13.00 -14.58
N GLY A 416 -16.15 11.81 -14.51
CA GLY A 416 -17.03 11.29 -15.56
C GLY A 416 -18.29 12.13 -15.76
N TYR A 417 -18.87 12.69 -14.69
CA TYR A 417 -20.01 13.60 -14.79
C TYR A 417 -19.60 14.94 -15.41
N ALA A 418 -18.49 15.52 -14.96
CA ALA A 418 -17.94 16.74 -15.54
C ALA A 418 -17.70 16.58 -17.06
N ALA A 419 -17.14 15.44 -17.47
CA ALA A 419 -16.87 15.13 -18.87
C ALA A 419 -18.10 14.71 -19.71
N GLY A 420 -19.28 14.57 -19.10
CA GLY A 420 -20.49 14.02 -19.73
C GLY A 420 -21.01 14.80 -20.94
N LEU A 421 -20.60 16.06 -21.10
CA LEU A 421 -20.85 16.87 -22.30
C LEU A 421 -19.95 16.44 -23.46
N TRP A 422 -18.64 16.31 -23.24
CA TRP A 422 -17.66 15.97 -24.28
C TRP A 422 -17.78 14.52 -24.79
N ILE A 423 -18.25 13.61 -23.93
CA ILE A 423 -18.58 12.23 -24.31
C ILE A 423 -19.64 12.20 -25.43
N ARG A 424 -20.54 13.19 -25.48
CA ARG A 424 -21.61 13.28 -26.49
C ARG A 424 -21.16 14.01 -27.75
N SER A 425 -20.27 14.98 -27.62
CA SER A 425 -19.83 15.84 -28.73
C SER A 425 -18.80 15.17 -29.65
N ASN A 426 -18.10 14.14 -29.19
CA ASN A 426 -17.09 13.40 -29.94
C ASN A 426 -17.65 12.26 -30.83
N LEU A 427 -18.88 12.43 -31.35
CA LEU A 427 -19.50 11.55 -32.34
C LEU A 427 -19.92 12.31 -33.60
#